data_AF-A0A0S8E918-F1
#
_entry.id   AF-A0A0S8E918-F1
#
_cell.length_a   1.000
_cell.length_b   1.000
_cell.length_c   1.000
_cell.angle_alpha   90.00
_cell.angle_beta   90.00
_cell.angle_gamma   90.00
#
_symmetry.space_group_name_H-M   'P 1'
#
loop_
_entity.id
_entity.type
_entity.pdbx_description
1 polymer ?
#
loop_
_entity_poly.entity_id
_entity_poly.type
_entity_poly.pdbx_seq_one_letter_code
_entity_poly.pdbx_strand_id
1 'polypeptide(L)' 'MTRIYLHPLPIRIWHWVNALGFVILIVTGAQMRYPDYFQLMSFEWAVKIHSWLGFILLANYCIWLFYYLLTLKIKIY' A
#
# COMPACT_ATOMS: atom_id res chain seq x y z
N MET A 1 -10.19 -25.01 -20.52
CA MET A 1 -9.32 -23.82 -20.53
C MET A 1 -8.20 -24.04 -19.52
N THR A 2 -6.94 -24.08 -19.97
CA THR A 2 -5.76 -24.18 -19.09
C THR A 2 -5.55 -22.83 -18.40
N ARG A 3 -5.56 -22.81 -17.06
CA ARG A 3 -5.23 -21.59 -16.30
C ARG A 3 -3.71 -21.42 -16.26
N ILE A 4 -3.22 -20.28 -16.73
CA ILE A 4 -1.80 -19.92 -16.63
C ILE A 4 -1.57 -19.18 -15.30
N TYR A 5 -0.58 -19.64 -14.54
CA TYR A 5 -0.24 -19.04 -13.26
C TYR A 5 0.69 -17.83 -13.45
N LEU A 6 0.10 -16.63 -13.52
CA LEU A 6 0.84 -15.39 -13.82
C LEU A 6 1.58 -14.81 -12.61
N HIS A 7 0.93 -14.83 -11.43
CA HIS A 7 1.43 -14.12 -10.25
C HIS A 7 1.64 -15.07 -9.06
N PRO A 8 2.90 -15.35 -8.68
CA PRO A 8 3.17 -16.12 -7.47
C PRO A 8 2.53 -15.51 -6.23
N LEU A 9 2.18 -16.38 -5.27
CA LEU A 9 1.47 -16.03 -4.05
C LEU A 9 2.12 -14.86 -3.27
N PRO A 10 3.45 -14.75 -3.14
CA PRO A 10 4.08 -13.64 -2.44
C PRO A 10 3.78 -12.27 -3.06
N ILE A 11 3.75 -12.18 -4.40
CA ILE A 11 3.42 -10.92 -5.10
C ILE A 11 1.98 -10.52 -4.82
N ARG A 12 1.07 -11.49 -4.79
CA ARG A 12 -0.35 -11.23 -4.51
C ARG A 12 -0.53 -10.73 -3.08
N ILE A 13 0.15 -11.33 -2.10
CA ILE A 13 0.14 -10.86 -0.71
C ILE A 13 0.67 -9.42 -0.64
N TRP A 14 1.83 -9.15 -1.25
CA TRP A 14 2.40 -7.80 -1.31
C TRP A 14 1.43 -6.79 -1.92
N HIS A 15 0.75 -7.15 -3.01
CA HIS A 15 -0.23 -6.29 -3.68
C HIS A 15 -1.43 -5.96 -2.77
N TRP A 16 -2.00 -6.97 -2.11
CA TRP A 16 -3.15 -6.75 -1.22
C TRP A 16 -2.79 -5.95 0.04
N VAL A 17 -1.58 -6.14 0.59
CA VAL A 17 -1.08 -5.31 1.69
C VAL A 17 -0.98 -3.85 1.25
N ASN A 18 -0.44 -3.57 0.06
CA ASN A 18 -0.40 -2.21 -0.48
C ASN A 18 -1.79 -1.62 -0.70
N ALA A 19 -2.70 -2.39 -1.31
CA ALA A 19 -4.06 -1.95 -1.57
C ALA A 19 -4.77 -1.54 -0.27
N LEU A 20 -4.68 -2.37 0.79
CA LEU A 20 -5.23 -2.05 2.11
C LEU A 20 -4.57 -0.80 2.71
N GLY A 21 -3.24 -0.68 2.62
CA GLY A 21 -2.54 0.50 3.11
C GLY A 21 -2.99 1.78 2.40
N PHE A 22 -3.17 1.76 1.08
CA PHE A 22 -3.66 2.91 0.32
C PHE A 22 -5.08 3.30 0.73
N VAL A 23 -5.97 2.34 0.96
CA VAL A 23 -7.32 2.61 1.47
C VAL A 23 -7.25 3.35 2.81
N ILE A 24 -6.39 2.90 3.73
CA ILE A 24 -6.22 3.58 5.04
C ILE A 24 -5.65 4.99 4.86
N LEU A 25 -4.68 5.18 3.96
CA LEU A 25 -4.15 6.51 3.64
C LEU A 25 -5.22 7.45 3.09
N ILE A 26 -6.07 6.97 2.19
CA ILE A 26 -7.18 7.76 1.62
C ILE A 26 -8.15 8.16 2.73
N VAL A 27 -8.56 7.21 3.58
CA VAL A 27 -9.51 7.47 4.68
C VAL A 27 -8.94 8.47 5.69
N THR A 28 -7.69 8.27 6.14
CA THR A 28 -7.04 9.17 7.09
C THR A 28 -6.77 10.55 6.49
N GLY A 29 -6.39 10.63 5.22
CA GLY A 29 -6.21 11.89 4.49
C GLY A 29 -7.52 12.65 4.28
N ALA A 30 -8.60 11.94 3.95
CA ALA A 30 -9.94 12.51 3.87
C ALA A 30 -10.39 13.06 5.22
N GLN A 31 -10.15 12.33 6.32
CA GLN A 31 -10.44 12.81 7.66
C GLN A 31 -9.69 14.09 8.01
N MET A 32 -8.39 14.16 7.69
CA MET A 32 -7.59 15.37 7.93
C MET A 32 -8.06 16.58 7.11
N ARG A 33 -8.57 16.34 5.90
CA ARG A 33 -9.05 17.40 5.00
C ARG A 33 -10.45 17.89 5.33
N TYR A 34 -11.32 16.99 5.79
CA TYR A 34 -12.74 17.24 6.05
C TYR A 34 -13.11 16.82 7.48
N PRO A 35 -12.54 17.47 8.52
CA PRO A 35 -12.71 17.06 9.93
C PRO A 35 -14.16 17.16 10.42
N ASP A 36 -14.98 18.01 9.79
CA ASP A 36 -16.40 18.16 10.14
C ASP A 36 -17.29 17.03 9.59
N TYR A 37 -16.82 16.33 8.55
CA TYR A 37 -17.58 15.26 7.88
C TYR A 37 -17.14 13.86 8.33
N PHE A 38 -15.89 13.72 8.77
CA PHE A 38 -15.31 12.44 9.15
C PHE A 38 -14.66 12.54 10.53
N GLN A 39 -15.15 11.72 11.48
CA GLN A 39 -14.65 11.67 12.86
C GLN A 39 -14.45 10.21 13.29
N LEU A 40 -13.70 9.43 12.51
CA LEU A 40 -13.44 8.02 12.83
C LEU A 40 -12.47 7.86 14.01
N MET A 41 -11.59 8.84 14.21
CA MET A 41 -10.59 8.89 15.27
C MET A 41 -10.20 10.33 15.60
N SER A 42 -9.38 10.57 16.62
CA SER A 42 -8.86 11.92 16.89
C SER A 42 -7.96 12.40 15.74
N PHE A 43 -7.91 13.72 15.53
CA PHE A 43 -7.07 14.31 14.48
C PHE A 43 -5.59 13.93 14.64
N GLU A 44 -5.09 13.91 15.88
CA GLU A 44 -3.72 13.49 16.18
C GLU A 44 -3.44 12.05 15.73
N TRP A 45 -4.37 11.13 15.98
CA TRP A 45 -4.26 9.74 15.53
C TRP A 45 -4.32 9.63 14.02
N ALA A 46 -5.19 10.39 13.35
CA ALA A 46 -5.28 10.39 11.89
C ALA A 46 -3.94 10.82 11.24
N VAL A 47 -3.33 11.88 11.75
CA VAL A 47 -2.00 12.35 11.30
C VAL A 47 -0.94 11.29 11.55
N LYS A 48 -0.85 10.76 12.77
CA LYS A 48 0.14 9.74 13.14
C LYS A 48 0.05 8.50 12.24
N ILE A 49 -1.16 7.96 12.09
CA ILE A 49 -1.40 6.76 11.27
C ILE A 49 -1.06 7.05 9.82
N HIS A 50 -1.53 8.17 9.26
CA HIS A 50 -1.27 8.54 7.87
C HIS A 50 0.23 8.68 7.58
N SER A 51 0.96 9.42 8.42
CA SER A 51 2.39 9.64 8.24
C SER A 51 3.18 8.33 8.31
N TRP A 52 2.95 7.50 9.34
CA TRP A 52 3.65 6.23 9.48
C TRP A 52 3.32 5.25 8.36
N LEU A 53 2.05 5.08 8.00
CA LEU A 53 1.65 4.22 6.89
C LEU A 53 2.24 4.68 5.57
N GLY A 54 2.34 5.99 5.34
CA GLY A 54 2.95 6.55 4.14
C GLY A 54 4.41 6.10 3.99
N PHE A 55 5.19 6.23 5.07
CA PHE A 55 6.58 5.76 5.07
C PHE A 55 6.71 4.24 4.93
N ILE A 56 5.85 3.48 5.62
CA ILE A 56 5.86 2.01 5.54
C ILE A 56 5.55 1.53 4.12
N LEU A 57 4.52 2.09 3.49
CA LEU A 57 4.15 1.75 2.10
C LEU A 57 5.24 2.13 1.12
N LEU A 58 5.85 3.31 1.29
CA LEU A 58 6.97 3.75 0.47
C LEU A 58 8.15 2.76 0.57
N ALA A 59 8.54 2.39 1.79
CA ALA A 59 9.60 1.42 2.03
C ALA A 59 9.26 0.04 1.44
N ASN A 60 8.02 -0.43 1.61
CA ASN A 60 7.55 -1.70 1.05
C ASN A 60 7.58 -1.69 -0.49
N TYR A 61 7.26 -0.56 -1.12
CA TYR A 61 7.40 -0.38 -2.56
C TYR A 61 8.84 -0.36 -3.02
N CYS A 62 9.74 0.31 -2.28
CA CYS A 62 11.16 0.32 -2.58
C CYS A 62 11.75 -1.10 -2.51
N ILE A 63 11.42 -1.89 -1.48
CA ILE A 63 11.90 -3.28 -1.37
C ILE A 63 11.46 -4.11 -2.59
N TRP A 64 10.19 -4.00 -2.98
CA TRP A 64 9.68 -4.68 -4.17
C TRP A 64 10.40 -4.19 -5.43
N LEU A 65 10.57 -2.89 -5.60
CA LEU A 65 11.27 -2.31 -6.75
C LEU A 65 12.71 -2.82 -6.83
N PHE A 66 13.47 -2.77 -5.73
CA PHE A 66 14.84 -3.28 -5.67
C PHE A 66 14.88 -4.78 -5.96
N TYR A 67 13.96 -5.58 -5.43
CA TYR A 67 13.87 -7.00 -5.74
C TYR A 67 13.76 -7.25 -7.25
N TYR A 68 12.90 -6.53 -7.96
CA TYR A 68 12.75 -6.70 -9.41
C TYR A 68 13.92 -6.15 -10.22
N LEU A 69 14.48 -5.00 -9.82
CA LEU A 69 15.65 -4.43 -10.48
C LEU A 69 16.87 -5.33 -10.34
N LEU A 70 17.14 -5.86 -9.15
CA LEU A 70 18.29 -6.72 -8.88
C LEU A 70 18.14 -8.13 -9.48
N THR A 71 16.92 -8.68 -9.48
CA THR A 71 16.68 -10.00 -10.08
C THR A 71 16.50 -9.95 -11.59
N LEU A 72 16.42 -8.75 -12.20
CA LEU A 72 16.14 -8.51 -13.62
C LEU A 72 14.86 -9.20 -14.13
N LYS A 73 13.97 -9.64 -13.22
CA LYS A 73 12.68 -10.27 -13.53
C LYS A 73 11.60 -9.24 -13.86
N ILE A 74 11.98 -8.15 -14.52
CA ILE A 74 11.08 -7.03 -14.87
C ILE A 74 10.08 -7.47 -15.96
N LYS A 75 10.42 -8.49 -16.74
CA LYS A 75 9.55 -9.11 -17.74
C LYS A 75 8.72 -10.23 -17.13
N ILE A 76 7.40 -10.06 -17.20
CA ILE A 76 6.44 -11.14 -16.97
C ILE A 76 6.38 -12.07 -18.21
N TYR A 77 6.96 -11.63 -19.35
CA TYR A 77 7.16 -12.37 -20.60
C TYR A 77 8.40 -11.89 -21.35
#